data_AF-A0A3N5TAM9-F1
#
_entry.id   AF-A0A3N5TAM9-F1
#
_cell.length_a   1.000
_cell.length_b   1.000
_cell.length_c   1.000
_cell.angle_alpha   90.00
_cell.angle_beta   90.00
_cell.angle_gamma   90.00
#
_symmetry.space_group_name_H-M   'P 1'
#
loop_
_entity.id
_entity.type
_entity.pdbx_description
1 polymer ?
#
loop_
_entity_poly.entity_id
_entity_poly.type
_entity_poly.pdbx_seq_one_letter_code
_entity_poly.pdbx_strand_id
1 'polypeptide(L)'
;MKTINYNEFPIPLEISAHHVHLSREHADALFGKGHMLVPKLQLSQPGQFAAEEQVTLVGPKGSVARVRVLGPERKETQVEISKTEQYTLGINPPIRDSGNLADTPGVILEGPSGRVELDHGVIAALRHIHMTPDDALAMKLADKDLVR
;
A
#
# COMPACT_ATOMS: atom_id res chain seq x y z
N MET A 1 -14.03 10.99 18.81
CA MET A 1 -14.50 10.59 17.46
C MET A 1 -15.50 11.64 17.01
N LYS A 2 -15.28 12.28 15.86
CA LYS A 2 -16.13 13.34 15.30
C LYS A 2 -17.15 12.71 14.33
N THR A 3 -18.36 13.27 14.25
CA THR A 3 -19.37 12.80 13.30
C THR A 3 -19.36 13.69 12.06
N ILE A 4 -19.23 13.10 10.89
CA ILE A 4 -19.33 13.83 9.61
C ILE A 4 -20.75 13.72 9.06
N ASN A 5 -21.34 14.83 8.62
CA ASN A 5 -22.58 14.80 7.86
C ASN A 5 -22.31 14.48 6.40
N TYR A 6 -22.40 13.20 6.03
CA TYR A 6 -22.11 12.73 4.66
C TYR A 6 -23.10 13.24 3.60
N ASN A 7 -24.27 13.76 4.00
CA ASN A 7 -25.20 14.39 3.07
C ASN A 7 -24.70 15.77 2.61
N GLU A 8 -23.89 16.44 3.43
CA GLU A 8 -23.28 17.74 3.10
C GLU A 8 -21.89 17.56 2.47
N PHE A 9 -21.16 16.52 2.91
CA PHE A 9 -19.80 16.22 2.45
C PHE A 9 -19.71 14.77 1.97
N PRO A 10 -20.08 14.47 0.71
CA PRO A 10 -19.92 13.14 0.16
C PRO A 10 -18.43 12.79 0.05
N ILE A 11 -18.04 11.63 0.59
CA ILE A 11 -16.66 11.13 0.54
C ILE A 11 -16.57 10.03 -0.53
N PRO A 12 -15.78 10.25 -1.60
CA PRO A 12 -15.52 9.21 -2.59
C PRO A 12 -14.91 7.96 -1.93
N LEU A 13 -15.41 6.79 -2.31
CA LEU A 13 -14.87 5.52 -1.84
C LEU A 13 -13.90 4.94 -2.86
N GLU A 14 -12.71 4.59 -2.40
CA GLU A 14 -11.70 3.91 -3.19
C GLU A 14 -11.35 2.57 -2.57
N ILE A 15 -11.34 1.53 -3.40
CA ILE A 15 -11.05 0.17 -2.97
C ILE A 15 -9.60 -0.13 -3.31
N SER A 16 -8.79 -0.34 -2.27
CA SER A 16 -7.41 -0.79 -2.42
C SER A 16 -7.34 -2.31 -2.48
N ALA A 17 -6.94 -2.84 -3.63
CA ALA A 17 -6.51 -4.23 -3.75
C ALA A 17 -5.11 -4.40 -3.14
N HIS A 18 -4.67 -5.64 -2.99
CA HIS A 18 -3.31 -5.94 -2.53
C HIS A 18 -2.27 -5.32 -3.46
N HIS A 19 -1.29 -4.65 -2.88
CA HIS A 19 -0.30 -3.89 -3.63
C HIS A 19 1.01 -3.73 -2.86
N VAL A 20 2.03 -3.25 -3.56
CA VAL A 20 3.35 -3.00 -3.01
C VAL A 20 3.86 -1.62 -3.44
N HIS A 21 4.42 -0.88 -2.49
CA HIS A 21 5.30 0.25 -2.76
C HIS A 21 6.75 -0.24 -2.68
N LEU A 22 7.59 0.17 -3.62
CA LEU A 22 8.98 -0.30 -3.70
C LEU A 22 9.97 0.81 -3.38
N SER A 23 11.08 0.43 -2.73
CA SER A 23 12.31 1.22 -2.78
C SER A 23 12.97 1.11 -4.16
N ARG A 24 13.82 2.09 -4.50
CA ARG A 24 14.60 2.04 -5.75
C ARG A 24 15.45 0.77 -5.84
N GLU A 25 16.07 0.36 -4.74
CA GLU A 25 16.90 -0.86 -4.68
C GLU A 25 16.08 -2.11 -5.00
N HIS A 26 14.88 -2.24 -4.42
CA HIS A 26 14.04 -3.39 -4.67
C HIS A 26 13.38 -3.35 -6.05
N ALA A 27 13.06 -2.17 -6.59
CA ALA A 27 12.65 -2.04 -7.97
C ALA A 27 13.73 -2.54 -8.94
N ASP A 28 15.00 -2.14 -8.71
CA ASP A 28 16.14 -2.61 -9.51
C ASP A 28 16.33 -4.14 -9.39
N ALA A 29 16.20 -4.70 -8.19
CA ALA A 29 16.36 -6.14 -7.96
C ALA A 29 15.23 -6.98 -8.60
N LEU A 30 14.00 -6.46 -8.62
CA LEU A 30 12.83 -7.19 -9.12
C LEU A 30 12.62 -7.03 -10.63
N PHE A 31 12.99 -5.88 -11.20
CA PHE A 31 12.69 -5.52 -12.59
C PHE A 31 13.93 -5.19 -13.44
N GLY A 32 15.12 -5.20 -12.85
CA GLY A 32 16.38 -4.90 -13.51
C GLY A 32 16.91 -3.50 -13.18
N LYS A 33 18.24 -3.39 -13.07
CA LYS A 33 18.91 -2.16 -12.66
C LYS A 33 18.59 -0.98 -13.58
N GLY A 34 18.12 0.12 -12.99
CA GLY A 34 17.75 1.35 -13.70
C GLY A 34 16.36 1.29 -14.35
N HIS A 35 15.57 0.23 -14.08
CA HIS A 35 14.20 0.15 -14.54
C HIS A 35 13.37 1.29 -13.93
N MET A 36 12.50 1.88 -14.74
CA MET A 36 11.57 2.93 -14.32
C MET A 36 10.15 2.35 -14.36
N LEU A 37 9.45 2.40 -13.23
CA LEU A 37 8.05 1.96 -13.15
C LEU A 37 7.22 2.66 -14.23
N VAL A 38 6.43 1.89 -14.97
CA VAL A 38 5.64 2.40 -16.10
C VAL A 38 4.24 2.76 -15.60
N PRO A 39 3.82 4.04 -15.59
CA PRO A 39 2.49 4.42 -15.12
C PRO A 39 1.39 3.82 -16.00
N LYS A 40 0.47 3.09 -15.38
CA LYS A 40 -0.72 2.52 -16.01
C LYS A 40 -1.97 3.35 -15.76
N LEU A 41 -2.19 3.74 -14.51
CA LEU A 41 -3.39 4.45 -14.07
C LEU A 41 -3.04 5.44 -12.96
N GLN A 42 -3.45 6.69 -13.11
CA GLN A 42 -3.33 7.70 -12.04
C GLN A 42 -4.33 7.40 -10.93
N LEU A 43 -3.89 7.51 -9.67
CA LEU A 43 -4.74 7.41 -8.49
C LEU A 43 -5.28 8.80 -8.10
N SER A 44 -6.25 8.85 -7.19
CA SER A 44 -6.81 10.11 -6.68
C SER A 44 -5.78 11.01 -6.01
N GLN A 45 -4.81 10.40 -5.34
CA GLN A 45 -3.75 11.09 -4.64
C GLN A 45 -2.76 11.69 -5.65
N PRO A 46 -2.50 13.01 -5.60
CA PRO A 46 -1.63 13.67 -6.57
C PRO A 46 -0.26 13.00 -6.70
N GLY A 47 0.07 12.62 -7.94
CA GLY A 47 1.35 11.99 -8.29
C GLY A 47 1.46 10.50 -7.97
N GLN A 48 0.46 9.88 -7.33
CA GLN A 48 0.43 8.42 -7.13
C GLN A 48 -0.16 7.72 -8.35
N PHE A 49 0.38 6.56 -8.70
CA PHE A 49 -0.10 5.77 -9.84
C PHE A 49 0.01 4.27 -9.60
N ALA A 50 -0.89 3.49 -10.18
CA ALA A 50 -0.70 2.07 -10.38
C ALA A 50 0.23 1.87 -11.58
N ALA A 51 1.29 1.07 -11.42
CA ALA A 51 2.26 0.79 -12.48
C ALA A 51 1.86 -0.45 -13.29
N GLU A 52 2.40 -0.64 -14.50
CA GLU A 52 2.18 -1.88 -15.28
C GLU A 52 2.77 -3.11 -14.58
N GLU A 53 3.81 -2.89 -13.79
CA GLU A 53 4.52 -3.90 -13.02
C GLU A 53 3.64 -4.58 -11.97
N GLN A 54 3.91 -5.87 -11.80
CA GLN A 54 3.34 -6.70 -10.75
C GLN A 54 4.41 -7.61 -10.17
N VAL A 55 4.24 -7.98 -8.92
CA VAL A 55 5.07 -8.98 -8.24
C VAL A 55 4.19 -10.15 -7.74
N THR A 56 4.86 -11.23 -7.37
CA THR A 56 4.26 -12.31 -6.57
C THR A 56 4.78 -12.20 -5.14
N LEU A 57 3.88 -12.23 -4.16
CA LEU A 57 4.22 -12.39 -2.75
C LEU A 57 4.34 -13.87 -2.43
N VAL A 58 5.41 -14.29 -1.78
CA VAL A 58 5.63 -15.67 -1.36
C VAL A 58 5.87 -15.68 0.14
N GLY A 59 4.96 -16.31 0.88
CA GLY A 59 5.06 -16.52 2.32
C GLY A 59 5.26 -18.01 2.67
N PRO A 60 5.39 -18.34 3.96
CA PRO A 60 5.68 -19.71 4.40
C PRO A 60 4.65 -20.77 3.97
N LYS A 61 3.37 -20.39 3.77
CA LYS A 61 2.30 -21.33 3.41
C LYS A 61 1.94 -21.34 1.93
N GLY A 62 2.25 -20.28 1.20
CA GLY A 62 1.72 -20.10 -0.15
C GLY A 62 2.09 -18.76 -0.75
N SER A 63 1.45 -18.43 -1.87
CA SER A 63 1.75 -17.22 -2.63
C SER A 63 0.49 -16.48 -3.07
N VAL A 64 0.65 -15.17 -3.27
CA VAL A 64 -0.35 -14.28 -3.86
C VAL A 64 0.27 -13.63 -5.09
N ALA A 65 -0.24 -13.97 -6.27
CA ALA A 65 0.27 -13.45 -7.54
C ALA A 65 -0.41 -12.14 -7.94
N ARG A 66 0.14 -11.48 -8.98
CA ARG A 66 -0.44 -10.28 -9.62
C ARG A 66 -0.63 -9.11 -8.65
N VAL A 67 0.28 -8.96 -7.70
CA VAL A 67 0.28 -7.85 -6.73
C VAL A 67 0.77 -6.60 -7.41
N ARG A 68 -0.07 -5.56 -7.45
CA ARG A 68 0.19 -4.34 -8.21
C ARG A 68 1.31 -3.53 -7.55
N VAL A 69 2.26 -3.02 -8.34
CA VAL A 69 3.21 -2.01 -7.86
C VAL A 69 2.55 -0.63 -7.92
N LEU A 70 2.62 0.13 -6.83
CA LEU A 70 2.22 1.53 -6.79
C LEU A 70 3.43 2.44 -6.77
N GLY A 71 3.44 3.39 -7.71
CA GLY A 71 4.46 4.41 -7.83
C GLY A 71 4.01 5.79 -7.30
N PRO A 72 4.97 6.72 -7.15
CA PRO A 72 6.39 6.55 -7.38
C PRO A 72 7.03 5.67 -6.29
N GLU A 73 8.27 5.27 -6.53
CA GLU A 73 9.07 4.58 -5.52
C GLU A 73 9.17 5.41 -4.24
N ARG A 74 9.29 4.69 -3.12
CA ARG A 74 9.42 5.28 -1.78
C ARG A 74 10.82 5.02 -1.24
N LYS A 75 11.10 5.54 -0.05
CA LYS A 75 12.37 5.28 0.65
C LYS A 75 12.47 3.83 1.11
N GLU A 76 11.34 3.21 1.41
CA GLU A 76 11.23 1.89 2.01
C GLU A 76 10.11 1.10 1.34
N THR A 77 10.32 -0.21 1.19
CA THR A 77 9.32 -1.10 0.59
C THR A 77 8.23 -1.42 1.59
N GLN A 78 6.98 -1.38 1.13
CA GLN A 78 5.81 -1.67 1.94
C GLN A 78 4.83 -2.53 1.15
N VAL A 79 4.32 -3.58 1.78
CA VAL A 79 3.32 -4.47 1.21
C VAL A 79 2.02 -4.31 1.98
N GLU A 80 0.94 -4.05 1.26
CA GLU A 80 -0.40 -3.94 1.84
C GLU A 80 -1.25 -5.12 1.34
N ILE A 81 -1.74 -5.93 2.27
CA ILE A 81 -2.60 -7.09 1.98
C ILE A 81 -3.90 -7.04 2.76
N SER A 82 -4.88 -7.82 2.33
CA SER A 82 -6.08 -8.08 3.11
C SER A 82 -5.81 -9.01 4.30
N LYS A 83 -6.69 -8.96 5.30
CA LYS A 83 -6.67 -9.92 6.42
C LYS A 83 -6.89 -11.37 5.99
N THR A 84 -7.54 -11.59 4.84
CA THR A 84 -7.75 -12.94 4.30
C THR A 84 -6.46 -13.52 3.73
N GLU A 85 -5.69 -12.72 3.00
CA GLU A 85 -4.44 -13.15 2.35
C GLU A 85 -3.35 -13.52 3.35
N GLN A 86 -3.43 -13.02 4.59
CA GLN A 86 -2.51 -13.42 5.66
C GLN A 86 -2.50 -14.94 5.87
N TYR A 87 -3.66 -15.60 5.72
CA TYR A 87 -3.78 -17.05 5.86
C TYR A 87 -3.16 -17.80 4.69
N THR A 88 -3.34 -17.27 3.46
CA THR A 88 -2.73 -17.81 2.24
C THR A 88 -1.22 -17.75 2.30
N LEU A 89 -0.67 -16.60 2.71
CA LEU A 89 0.78 -16.40 2.83
C LEU A 89 1.34 -17.11 4.06
N GLY A 90 0.55 -17.28 5.12
CA GLY A 90 1.02 -17.87 6.38
C GLY A 90 1.78 -16.89 7.26
N ILE A 91 1.41 -15.62 7.20
CA ILE A 91 1.97 -14.52 8.02
C ILE A 91 0.85 -13.83 8.81
N ASN A 92 1.21 -13.02 9.81
CA ASN A 92 0.24 -12.32 10.65
C ASN A 92 0.57 -10.81 10.71
N PRO A 93 0.27 -10.04 9.66
CA PRO A 93 0.57 -8.61 9.62
C PRO A 93 -0.38 -7.82 10.54
N PRO A 94 0.11 -6.81 11.27
CA PRO A 94 -0.73 -5.93 12.06
C PRO A 94 -1.60 -5.03 11.15
N ILE A 95 -2.69 -4.49 11.71
CA ILE A 95 -3.46 -3.42 11.05
C ILE A 95 -2.76 -2.10 11.34
N ARG A 96 -2.34 -1.35 10.31
CA ARG A 96 -1.50 -0.15 10.46
C ARG A 96 -1.82 0.90 9.39
N ASP A 97 -1.50 2.15 9.71
CA ASP A 97 -1.38 3.21 8.71
C ASP A 97 -0.14 2.98 7.83
N SER A 98 -0.22 3.50 6.59
CA SER A 98 0.90 3.50 5.64
C SER A 98 2.13 4.15 6.28
N GLY A 99 3.30 3.51 6.15
CA GLY A 99 4.57 3.95 6.72
C GLY A 99 4.84 3.50 8.16
N ASN A 100 3.86 2.91 8.87
CA ASN A 100 4.10 2.35 10.21
C ASN A 100 4.48 0.87 10.15
N LEU A 101 5.76 0.63 9.82
CA LEU A 101 6.30 -0.71 9.53
C LEU A 101 7.03 -1.38 10.70
N ALA A 102 7.08 -0.76 11.87
CA ALA A 102 7.72 -1.36 13.06
C ALA A 102 6.99 -2.64 13.49
N ASP A 103 7.77 -3.67 13.84
CA ASP A 103 7.27 -4.98 14.29
C ASP A 103 6.29 -5.65 13.30
N THR A 104 6.53 -5.46 12.00
CA THR A 104 5.76 -6.11 10.93
C THR A 104 6.49 -7.34 10.41
N PRO A 105 5.76 -8.38 9.95
CA PRO A 105 6.40 -9.52 9.31
C PRO A 105 6.93 -9.13 7.93
N GLY A 106 7.89 -9.92 7.47
CA GLY A 106 8.39 -9.91 6.11
C GLY A 106 7.62 -10.82 5.14
N VAL A 107 8.04 -10.80 3.88
CA VAL A 107 7.58 -11.68 2.80
C VAL A 107 8.63 -11.68 1.69
N ILE A 108 8.65 -12.73 0.85
CA ILE A 108 9.47 -12.71 -0.35
C ILE A 108 8.67 -12.05 -1.48
N LEU A 109 9.28 -11.07 -2.15
CA LEU A 109 8.81 -10.50 -3.39
C LEU A 109 9.51 -11.21 -4.56
N GLU A 110 8.74 -11.65 -5.55
CA GLU A 110 9.26 -12.21 -6.79
C GLU A 110 8.81 -11.36 -7.98
N GLY A 111 9.79 -10.88 -8.74
CA GLY A 111 9.61 -10.14 -9.99
C GLY A 111 10.25 -10.87 -11.17
N PRO A 112 10.15 -10.33 -12.39
CA PRO A 112 10.67 -10.97 -13.61
C PRO A 112 12.19 -11.08 -13.64
N SER A 113 12.92 -10.23 -12.91
CA SER A 113 14.39 -10.19 -12.93
C SER A 113 15.04 -10.74 -11.67
N GLY A 114 14.27 -11.03 -10.63
CA GLY A 114 14.84 -11.49 -9.36
C GLY A 114 13.83 -11.61 -8.23
N ARG A 115 14.37 -11.86 -7.05
CA ARG A 115 13.63 -11.98 -5.79
C ARG A 115 14.26 -11.11 -4.71
N VAL A 116 13.42 -10.58 -3.84
CA VAL A 116 13.81 -9.81 -2.65
C VAL A 116 13.16 -10.47 -1.45
N GLU A 117 13.95 -10.84 -0.44
CA GLU A 117 13.44 -11.28 0.85
C GLU A 117 13.35 -10.08 1.77
N LEU A 118 12.13 -9.70 2.14
CA LEU A 118 11.90 -8.68 3.15
C LEU A 118 11.86 -9.34 4.52
N ASP A 119 12.55 -8.76 5.50
CA ASP A 119 12.47 -9.15 6.90
C ASP A 119 11.29 -8.48 7.63
N HIS A 120 10.80 -7.34 7.10
CA HIS A 120 9.64 -6.61 7.59
C HIS A 120 8.93 -5.84 6.44
N GLY A 121 7.83 -5.16 6.75
CA GLY A 121 7.15 -4.23 5.83
C GLY A 121 5.77 -4.67 5.35
N VAL A 122 5.24 -5.80 5.83
CA VAL A 122 3.88 -6.26 5.46
C VAL A 122 2.85 -5.81 6.49
N ILE A 123 1.83 -5.08 6.02
CA ILE A 123 0.71 -4.61 6.84
C ILE A 123 -0.64 -5.02 6.24
N ALA A 124 -1.66 -5.09 7.10
CA ALA A 124 -3.04 -4.94 6.65
C ALA A 124 -3.42 -3.46 6.77
N ALA A 125 -3.79 -2.82 5.65
CA ALA A 125 -4.02 -1.39 5.63
C ALA A 125 -5.17 -0.97 6.55
N LEU A 126 -4.93 -0.02 7.45
CA LEU A 126 -5.98 0.64 8.21
C LEU A 126 -6.77 1.56 7.28
N ARG A 127 -8.10 1.47 7.31
CA ARG A 127 -8.96 2.40 6.56
C ARG A 127 -8.70 3.84 7.02
N HIS A 128 -8.56 4.74 6.07
CA HIS A 128 -8.33 6.16 6.32
C HIS A 128 -9.00 7.00 5.23
N ILE A 129 -9.13 8.31 5.50
CA ILE A 129 -9.65 9.27 4.54
C ILE A 129 -8.52 10.25 4.25
N HIS A 130 -8.13 10.37 2.99
CA HIS A 130 -7.29 11.48 2.56
C HIS A 130 -8.15 12.72 2.40
N MET A 131 -7.73 13.83 2.99
CA MET A 131 -8.39 15.13 2.86
C MET A 131 -7.36 16.18 2.49
N THR A 132 -7.77 17.12 1.64
CA THR A 132 -7.00 18.35 1.47
C THR A 132 -7.11 19.21 2.74
N PRO A 133 -6.18 20.14 2.99
CA PRO A 133 -6.30 21.06 4.12
C PRO A 133 -7.60 21.89 4.08
N ASP A 134 -8.07 22.26 2.89
CA ASP A 134 -9.31 23.03 2.72
C ASP A 134 -10.55 22.20 3.06
N ASP A 135 -10.60 20.94 2.62
CA ASP A 135 -11.69 20.02 2.98
C ASP A 135 -11.71 19.76 4.48
N ALA A 136 -10.54 19.50 5.08
CA ALA A 136 -10.42 19.30 6.52
C ALA A 136 -10.91 20.53 7.30
N LEU A 137 -10.54 21.75 6.86
CA LEU A 137 -11.00 22.99 7.47
C LEU A 137 -12.52 23.16 7.35
N ALA A 138 -13.09 22.93 6.16
CA ALA A 138 -14.53 23.01 5.92
C ALA A 138 -15.31 22.04 6.81
N MET A 139 -14.75 20.85 7.05
CA MET A 139 -15.32 19.79 7.88
C MET A 139 -14.93 19.90 9.36
N LYS A 140 -14.14 20.91 9.76
CA LYS A 140 -13.63 21.13 11.12
C LYS A 140 -12.84 19.93 11.68
N LEU A 141 -12.07 19.31 10.81
CA LEU A 141 -11.19 18.19 11.11
C LEU A 141 -9.73 18.65 11.14
N ALA A 142 -8.95 17.96 11.96
CA ALA A 142 -7.50 18.06 12.00
C ALA A 142 -6.88 16.71 11.61
N ASP A 143 -5.59 16.73 11.26
CA ASP A 143 -4.85 15.50 10.98
C ASP A 143 -5.00 14.48 12.12
N LYS A 144 -5.20 13.21 11.76
CA LYS A 144 -5.43 12.07 12.66
C LYS A 144 -6.71 12.10 13.50
N ASP A 145 -7.65 13.00 13.23
CA ASP A 145 -8.97 12.89 13.85
C ASP A 145 -9.66 11.57 13.46
N LEU A 146 -10.25 10.91 14.45
CA LEU A 146 -11.09 9.73 14.23
C LEU A 146 -12.53 10.16 13.96
N VAL A 147 -13.12 9.64 12.89
CA VAL A 147 -14.45 10.02 12.43
C VAL A 147 -15.41 8.84 12.33
N ARG A 148 -16.70 9.11 12.51
CA ARG A 148 -17.82 8.16 12.31
C ARG A 148 -18.78 8.68 11.25
#